data_AF-A0A1F0NIB5-F1
#
_entry.id   AF-A0A1F0NIB5-F1
#
_cell.length_a   1.000
_cell.length_b   1.000
_cell.length_c   1.000
_cell.angle_alpha   90.00
_cell.angle_beta   90.00
_cell.angle_gamma   90.00
#
_symmetry.space_group_name_H-M   'P 1'
#
loop_
_entity.id
_entity.type
_entity.pdbx_description
1 polymer ?
#
loop_
_entity_poly.entity_id
_entity_poly.type
_entity_poly.pdbx_seq_one_letter_code
_entity_poly.pdbx_strand_id
1 'polypeptide(L)'
;MTKKQNSKQPKPDKVAIRREKKIKEAIERGDWKRVAHLLSLPLDNAERKDRYHGKLSLNFTYKRKEMLDFLPDNSRHSSPLESLIYEEDMKIVYQTIDKFDDIVQSIIYGYFFEDKNFTQLAEEVHLSDKTVKRRLEKSLKLLREKLEE
;
A
#
# COMPACT_ATOMS: atom_id res chain seq x y z
N MET A 1 -1.56 -4.07 -29.80
CA MET A 1 -0.15 -3.85 -29.40
C MET A 1 0.03 -4.34 -27.97
N THR A 2 0.68 -5.49 -27.78
CA THR A 2 0.84 -6.14 -26.47
C THR A 2 2.06 -5.56 -25.74
N LYS A 3 1.83 -4.86 -24.61
CA LYS A 3 2.89 -4.38 -23.74
C LYS A 3 3.58 -5.58 -23.08
N LYS A 4 4.83 -5.88 -23.46
CA LYS A 4 5.71 -6.81 -22.73
C LYS A 4 5.97 -6.21 -21.34
N GLN A 5 5.38 -6.81 -20.31
CA GLN A 5 5.77 -6.56 -18.93
C GLN A 5 7.20 -7.11 -18.74
N ASN A 6 8.18 -6.21 -18.69
CA ASN A 6 9.55 -6.54 -18.35
C ASN A 6 9.65 -6.68 -16.82
N SER A 7 9.17 -7.80 -16.27
CA SER A 7 9.50 -8.19 -14.91
C SER A 7 10.95 -8.67 -14.92
N LYS A 8 11.92 -7.77 -14.68
CA LYS A 8 13.29 -8.18 -14.34
C LYS A 8 13.19 -9.05 -13.10
N GLN A 9 13.32 -10.36 -13.25
CA GLN A 9 13.40 -11.24 -12.10
C GLN A 9 14.59 -10.80 -11.23
N PRO A 10 14.42 -10.69 -9.91
CA PRO A 10 15.51 -10.30 -9.03
C PRO A 10 16.68 -11.28 -9.22
N LYS A 11 17.90 -10.74 -9.26
CA LYS A 11 19.13 -11.55 -9.38
C LYS A 11 19.11 -12.65 -8.31
N PRO A 12 19.52 -13.88 -8.64
CA PRO A 12 19.41 -14.99 -7.71
C PRO A 12 20.36 -14.76 -6.51
N ASP A 13 19.84 -14.94 -5.30
CA ASP A 13 20.59 -14.70 -4.07
C ASP A 13 21.73 -15.73 -3.93
N LYS A 14 22.98 -15.24 -4.01
CA LYS A 14 24.18 -16.06 -3.89
C LYS A 14 24.21 -16.87 -2.59
N VAL A 15 23.60 -16.37 -1.51
CA VAL A 15 23.54 -17.05 -0.21
C VAL A 15 22.55 -18.22 -0.28
N ALA A 16 21.38 -18.02 -0.88
CA ALA A 16 20.37 -19.07 -1.09
C ALA A 16 20.91 -20.23 -1.93
N ILE A 17 21.59 -19.94 -3.06
CA ILE A 17 22.18 -20.97 -3.94
C ILE A 17 23.21 -21.82 -3.18
N ARG A 18 24.10 -21.17 -2.41
CA ARG A 18 25.11 -21.89 -1.61
C ARG A 18 24.47 -22.76 -0.53
N ARG A 19 23.38 -22.29 0.09
CA ARG A 19 22.62 -23.04 1.09
C ARG A 19 21.98 -24.28 0.48
N GLU A 20 21.32 -24.15 -0.67
CA GLU A 20 20.73 -25.29 -1.39
C GLU A 20 21.76 -26.35 -1.76
N LYS A 21 22.93 -25.94 -2.24
CA LYS A 21 24.04 -26.88 -2.51
C LYS A 21 24.42 -27.67 -1.25
N LYS A 22 24.60 -26.99 -0.12
CA LYS A 22 24.94 -27.63 1.17
C LYS A 22 23.84 -28.53 1.70
N ILE A 23 22.56 -28.22 1.42
CA ILE A 23 21.44 -29.08 1.77
C ILE A 23 21.54 -30.39 0.98
N LYS A 24 21.77 -30.34 -0.33
CA LYS A 24 21.95 -31.54 -1.18
C LYS A 24 23.12 -32.40 -0.68
N GLU A 25 24.27 -31.79 -0.42
CA GLU A 25 25.44 -32.48 0.14
C GLU A 25 25.16 -33.13 1.50
N ALA A 26 24.34 -32.50 2.35
CA ALA A 26 23.96 -33.05 3.66
C ALA A 26 22.95 -34.21 3.54
N ILE A 27 22.02 -34.14 2.59
CA ILE A 27 21.08 -35.23 2.28
C ILE A 27 21.85 -36.47 1.79
N GLU A 28 22.81 -36.29 0.89
CA GLU A 28 23.65 -37.38 0.36
C GLU A 28 24.45 -38.08 1.46
N ARG A 29 24.83 -37.35 2.53
CA ARG A 29 25.55 -37.88 3.69
C ARG A 29 24.65 -38.42 4.79
N GLY A 30 23.32 -38.31 4.65
CA GLY A 30 22.35 -38.69 5.69
C GLY A 30 22.38 -37.79 6.95
N ASP A 31 23.00 -36.62 6.88
CA ASP A 31 23.13 -35.70 8.02
C ASP A 31 21.88 -34.81 8.15
N TRP A 32 20.81 -35.40 8.67
CA TRP A 32 19.53 -34.72 8.86
C TRP A 32 19.60 -33.55 9.85
N LYS A 33 20.50 -33.61 10.83
CA LYS A 33 20.74 -32.48 11.75
C LYS A 33 21.24 -31.27 10.99
N ARG A 34 22.16 -31.48 10.04
CA ARG A 34 22.66 -30.40 9.18
C ARG A 34 21.61 -29.87 8.24
N VAL A 35 20.77 -30.73 7.67
CA VAL A 35 19.64 -30.32 6.82
C VAL A 35 18.67 -29.42 7.59
N ALA A 36 18.23 -29.84 8.78
CA ALA A 36 17.31 -29.07 9.60
C ALA A 36 17.86 -27.68 9.96
N HIS A 37 19.14 -27.62 10.36
CA HIS A 37 19.80 -26.36 10.64
C HIS A 37 19.90 -25.45 9.40
N LEU A 38 20.27 -25.99 8.24
CA LEU A 38 20.34 -25.18 7.01
C LEU A 38 18.97 -24.62 6.62
N LEU A 39 17.89 -25.37 6.86
CA LEU A 39 16.53 -24.91 6.63
C LEU A 39 16.06 -23.83 7.62
N SER A 40 16.58 -23.81 8.87
CA SER A 40 16.23 -22.78 9.87
C SER A 40 16.94 -21.44 9.66
N LEU A 41 18.15 -21.44 9.06
CA LEU A 41 18.98 -20.24 8.88
C LEU A 41 18.28 -19.00 8.28
N PRO A 42 17.40 -19.08 7.26
CA PRO A 42 16.71 -17.89 6.75
C PRO A 42 15.90 -17.19 7.84
N LEU A 43 15.14 -17.96 8.61
CA LEU A 43 14.32 -17.45 9.71
C LEU A 43 15.20 -16.93 10.84
N ASP A 44 16.17 -17.72 11.29
CA ASP A 44 17.09 -17.35 12.38
C ASP A 44 17.83 -16.03 12.09
N ASN A 45 18.22 -15.82 10.83
CA ASN A 45 18.88 -14.60 10.39
C ASN A 45 17.93 -13.40 10.33
N ALA A 46 16.68 -13.61 9.89
CA ALA A 46 15.66 -12.57 9.90
C ALA A 46 15.37 -12.12 11.34
N GLU A 47 15.13 -13.06 12.24
CA GLU A 47 14.91 -12.75 13.66
C GLU A 47 16.10 -12.05 14.31
N ARG A 48 17.34 -12.46 13.98
CA ARG A 48 18.55 -11.79 14.47
C ARG A 48 18.63 -10.34 13.98
N LYS A 49 18.29 -10.10 12.71
CA LYS A 49 18.28 -8.75 12.13
C LYS A 49 17.19 -7.90 12.78
N ASP A 50 16.03 -8.46 13.02
CA ASP A 50 14.94 -7.77 13.72
C ASP A 50 15.35 -7.38 15.14
N ARG A 51 15.99 -8.28 15.91
CA ARG A 51 16.56 -7.95 17.23
C ARG A 51 17.61 -6.86 17.18
N TYR A 52 18.50 -6.86 16.17
CA TYR A 52 19.49 -5.80 15.97
C TYR A 52 18.83 -4.43 15.78
N HIS A 53 17.65 -4.39 15.16
CA HIS A 53 16.86 -3.18 14.98
C HIS A 53 15.83 -2.94 16.11
N GLY A 54 15.91 -3.68 17.22
CA GLY A 54 14.99 -3.52 18.36
C GLY A 54 13.53 -3.89 18.06
N LYS A 55 13.29 -4.69 17.01
CA LYS A 55 11.94 -5.16 16.65
C LYS A 55 11.57 -6.40 17.46
N LEU A 56 10.29 -6.51 17.80
CA LEU A 56 9.70 -7.64 18.51
C LEU A 56 8.70 -8.36 17.60
N SER A 57 8.63 -9.69 17.70
CA SER A 57 7.63 -10.47 16.98
C SER A 57 6.23 -10.13 17.47
N LEU A 58 5.27 -10.04 16.54
CA LEU A 58 3.85 -9.86 16.87
C LEU A 58 3.29 -11.07 17.63
N ASN A 59 3.84 -12.26 17.39
CA ASN A 59 3.45 -13.49 18.07
C ASN A 59 4.18 -13.67 19.41
N PHE A 60 4.97 -12.67 19.86
CA PHE A 60 5.63 -12.73 21.15
C PHE A 60 4.57 -12.77 22.26
N THR A 61 4.64 -13.80 23.11
CA THR A 61 3.67 -13.95 24.20
C THR A 61 4.05 -13.05 25.37
N TYR A 62 3.17 -12.10 25.70
CA TYR A 62 3.27 -11.24 26.87
C TYR A 62 1.98 -11.35 27.69
N LYS A 63 2.09 -11.64 28.99
CA LYS A 63 0.93 -11.78 29.90
C LYS A 63 -0.18 -12.72 29.37
N ARG A 64 0.22 -13.86 28.78
CA ARG A 64 -0.67 -14.88 28.17
C ARG A 64 -1.46 -14.41 26.92
N LYS A 65 -1.03 -13.31 26.29
CA LYS A 65 -1.56 -12.80 25.03
C LYS A 65 -0.42 -12.56 24.05
N GLU A 66 -0.71 -12.47 22.76
CA GLU A 66 0.30 -12.11 21.76
C GLU A 66 0.51 -10.59 21.73
N MET A 67 1.68 -10.11 21.31
CA MET A 67 1.93 -8.67 21.18
C MET A 67 0.94 -7.99 20.23
N LEU A 68 0.47 -8.71 19.21
CA LEU A 68 -0.56 -8.22 18.29
C LEU A 68 -1.85 -7.80 19.01
N ASP A 69 -2.24 -8.51 20.08
CA ASP A 69 -3.47 -8.23 20.84
C ASP A 69 -3.44 -6.88 21.57
N PHE A 70 -2.25 -6.30 21.74
CA PHE A 70 -2.05 -5.00 22.39
C PHE A 70 -1.91 -3.85 21.41
N LEU A 71 -1.78 -4.13 20.10
CA LEU A 71 -1.69 -3.09 19.10
C LEU A 71 -3.11 -2.59 18.78
N PRO A 72 -3.40 -1.30 18.97
CA PRO A 72 -4.67 -0.75 18.52
C PRO A 72 -4.74 -0.79 16.99
N ASP A 73 -5.94 -1.05 16.46
CA ASP A 73 -6.19 -0.85 15.04
C ASP A 73 -6.24 0.65 14.76
N ASN A 74 -5.14 1.16 14.20
CA ASN A 74 -5.02 2.55 13.77
C ASN A 74 -5.38 2.71 12.28
N SER A 75 -6.11 1.76 11.69
CA SER A 75 -6.73 1.96 10.38
C SER A 75 -7.59 3.22 10.40
N ARG A 76 -7.71 3.89 9.24
CA ARG A 76 -8.69 4.95 9.08
C ARG A 76 -10.08 4.38 9.36
N HIS A 77 -10.87 5.10 10.16
CA HIS A 77 -12.23 4.71 10.54
C HIS A 77 -12.28 3.41 11.35
N SER A 78 -11.34 3.20 12.28
CA SER A 78 -11.26 1.97 13.07
C SER A 78 -12.37 1.83 14.12
N SER A 79 -13.10 2.92 14.41
CA SER A 79 -14.34 2.88 15.20
C SER A 79 -15.58 3.04 14.32
N PRO A 80 -16.71 2.39 14.68
CA PRO A 80 -17.98 2.57 13.96
C PRO A 80 -18.45 4.03 13.87
N LEU A 81 -18.12 4.84 14.90
CA LEU A 81 -18.45 6.26 14.92
C LEU A 81 -17.62 7.03 13.88
N GLU A 82 -16.31 6.79 13.81
CA GLU A 82 -15.46 7.41 12.79
C GLU A 82 -15.83 6.99 11.37
N SER A 83 -16.31 5.75 11.18
CA SER A 83 -16.84 5.30 9.88
C SER A 83 -18.09 6.08 9.51
N LEU A 84 -19.01 6.28 10.46
CA LEU A 84 -20.25 7.01 10.22
C LEU A 84 -20.01 8.50 9.93
N ILE A 85 -19.11 9.15 10.68
CA ILE A 85 -18.70 10.54 10.42
C ILE A 85 -18.13 10.66 9.00
N TYR A 86 -17.27 9.72 8.59
CA TYR A 86 -16.70 9.73 7.25
C TYR A 86 -17.74 9.53 6.15
N GLU A 87 -18.70 8.62 6.34
CA GLU A 87 -19.80 8.43 5.39
C GLU A 87 -20.64 9.71 5.23
N GLU A 88 -20.92 10.40 6.34
CA GLU A 88 -21.64 11.68 6.33
C GLU A 88 -20.83 12.78 5.64
N ASP A 89 -19.54 12.92 5.96
CA ASP A 89 -18.63 13.88 5.33
C ASP A 89 -18.52 13.63 3.82
N MET A 90 -18.32 12.37 3.41
CA MET A 90 -18.23 12.00 1.99
C MET A 90 -19.52 12.29 1.25
N LYS A 91 -20.68 12.09 1.89
CA LYS A 91 -21.97 12.44 1.28
C LYS A 91 -22.05 13.95 1.01
N ILE A 92 -21.61 14.80 1.93
CA ILE A 92 -21.57 16.26 1.74
C ILE A 92 -20.60 16.61 0.60
N VAL A 93 -19.43 15.98 0.55
CA VAL A 93 -18.44 16.18 -0.51
C VAL A 93 -19.03 15.84 -1.89
N TYR A 94 -19.62 14.65 -2.05
CA TYR A 94 -20.23 14.23 -3.32
C TYR A 94 -21.37 15.16 -3.72
N GLN A 95 -22.28 15.51 -2.81
CA GLN A 95 -23.36 16.47 -3.08
C GLN A 95 -22.85 17.85 -3.48
N THR A 96 -21.66 18.23 -3.02
CA THR A 96 -21.04 19.51 -3.39
C THR A 96 -20.35 19.43 -4.74
N ILE A 97 -19.72 18.30 -5.07
CA ILE A 97 -19.14 18.02 -6.39
C ILE A 97 -20.24 17.97 -7.46
N ASP A 98 -21.39 17.36 -7.17
CA ASP A 98 -22.53 17.24 -8.09
C ASP A 98 -23.12 18.60 -8.52
N LYS A 99 -22.79 19.69 -7.81
CA LYS A 99 -23.19 21.06 -8.16
C LYS A 99 -22.32 21.69 -9.26
N PHE A 100 -21.20 21.08 -9.64
CA PHE A 100 -20.35 21.54 -10.73
C PHE A 100 -20.83 21.01 -12.09
N ASP A 101 -20.31 21.55 -13.19
CA ASP A 101 -20.54 21.00 -14.52
C ASP A 101 -19.82 19.67 -14.73
N ASP A 102 -20.36 18.84 -15.63
CA ASP A 102 -19.87 17.46 -15.91
C ASP A 102 -18.36 17.40 -16.19
N ILE A 103 -17.80 18.41 -16.87
CA ILE A 103 -16.36 18.46 -17.16
C ILE A 103 -15.57 18.62 -15.86
N VAL A 104 -15.98 19.54 -14.98
CA VAL A 104 -15.31 19.76 -13.70
C VAL A 104 -15.48 18.56 -12.77
N GLN A 105 -16.66 17.94 -12.74
CA GLN A 105 -16.87 16.68 -12.01
C GLN A 105 -15.91 15.60 -12.49
N SER A 106 -15.80 15.41 -13.81
CA SER A 106 -14.89 14.42 -14.43
C SER A 106 -13.42 14.67 -14.07
N ILE A 107 -13.01 15.95 -14.05
CA ILE A 107 -11.66 16.35 -13.64
C ILE A 107 -11.41 16.02 -12.15
N ILE A 108 -12.35 16.33 -11.26
CA ILE A 108 -12.21 16.07 -9.82
C ILE A 108 -12.16 14.56 -9.54
N TYR A 109 -13.14 13.81 -10.06
CA TYR A 109 -13.22 12.36 -9.87
C TYR A 109 -11.98 11.66 -10.42
N GLY A 110 -11.60 11.98 -11.66
CA GLY A 110 -10.43 11.38 -12.28
C GLY A 110 -9.12 11.70 -11.55
N TYR A 111 -8.95 12.92 -11.04
CA TYR A 111 -7.72 13.30 -10.34
C TYR A 111 -7.61 12.70 -8.93
N PHE A 112 -8.69 12.73 -8.12
CA PHE A 112 -8.62 12.35 -6.70
C PHE A 112 -9.04 10.90 -6.40
N PHE A 113 -9.88 10.29 -7.25
CA PHE A 113 -10.46 8.97 -6.99
C PHE A 113 -9.96 7.91 -7.97
N GLU A 114 -9.43 8.30 -9.13
CA GLU A 114 -8.95 7.38 -10.17
C GLU A 114 -7.44 7.49 -10.44
N ASP A 115 -6.72 8.32 -9.68
CA ASP A 115 -5.27 8.57 -9.81
C ASP A 115 -4.81 8.96 -11.24
N LYS A 116 -5.68 9.62 -12.03
CA LYS A 116 -5.35 10.07 -13.39
C LYS A 116 -4.46 11.30 -13.37
N ASN A 117 -3.51 11.35 -14.30
CA ASN A 117 -2.68 12.54 -14.50
C ASN A 117 -3.37 13.58 -15.41
N PHE A 118 -2.84 14.81 -15.42
CA PHE A 118 -3.43 15.92 -16.19
C PHE A 118 -3.52 15.68 -17.70
N THR A 119 -2.60 14.91 -18.26
CA THR A 119 -2.58 14.62 -19.70
C THR A 119 -3.69 13.63 -20.06
N GLN A 120 -3.90 12.59 -19.25
CA GLN A 120 -5.02 11.66 -19.41
C GLN A 120 -6.37 12.39 -19.29
N LEU A 121 -6.50 13.25 -18.28
CA LEU A 121 -7.71 14.04 -18.08
C LEU A 121 -7.97 14.99 -19.26
N ALA A 122 -6.93 15.67 -19.75
CA ALA A 122 -7.01 16.58 -20.90
C ALA A 122 -7.52 15.88 -22.16
N GLU A 123 -7.06 14.64 -22.42
CA GLU A 123 -7.56 13.82 -23.52
C GLU A 123 -9.04 13.46 -23.34
N GLU A 124 -9.46 13.03 -22.15
CA GLU A 124 -10.84 12.63 -21.85
C GLU A 124 -11.84 13.77 -21.94
N VAL A 125 -11.50 14.95 -21.41
CA VAL A 125 -12.41 16.11 -21.42
C VAL A 125 -12.21 17.04 -22.62
N HIS A 126 -11.33 16.66 -23.56
CA HIS A 126 -11.00 17.44 -24.77
C HIS A 126 -10.57 18.89 -24.47
N LEU A 127 -9.76 19.08 -23.42
CA LEU A 127 -9.19 20.37 -23.04
C LEU A 127 -7.66 20.29 -23.02
N SER A 128 -6.98 21.44 -22.92
CA SER A 128 -5.53 21.43 -22.69
C SER A 128 -5.21 21.16 -21.21
N ASP A 129 -4.07 20.52 -20.93
CA ASP A 129 -3.55 20.26 -19.58
C ASP A 129 -3.57 21.51 -18.69
N LYS A 130 -3.20 22.67 -19.26
CA LYS A 130 -3.23 23.97 -18.57
C LYS A 130 -4.64 24.37 -18.13
N THR A 131 -5.64 24.08 -18.96
CA THR A 131 -7.04 24.39 -18.68
C THR A 131 -7.59 23.43 -17.63
N VAL A 132 -7.29 22.13 -17.73
CA VAL A 132 -7.66 21.13 -16.73
C VAL A 132 -7.13 21.51 -15.36
N LYS A 133 -5.83 21.81 -15.26
CA LYS A 133 -5.20 22.25 -14.02
C LYS A 133 -5.86 23.50 -13.43
N ARG A 134 -6.11 24.52 -14.27
CA ARG A 134 -6.77 25.75 -13.83
C ARG A 134 -8.21 25.53 -13.36
N ARG A 135 -8.96 24.65 -14.02
CA ARG A 135 -10.33 24.29 -13.62
C ARG A 135 -10.30 23.54 -12.28
N LEU A 136 -9.40 22.58 -12.11
CA LEU A 136 -9.21 21.87 -10.86
C LEU A 136 -8.92 22.83 -9.70
N GLU A 137 -7.93 23.72 -9.85
CA GLU A 137 -7.59 24.72 -8.83
C GLU A 137 -8.77 25.61 -8.43
N LYS A 138 -9.54 26.11 -9.43
CA LYS A 138 -10.74 26.91 -9.16
C LYS A 138 -11.83 26.11 -8.44
N SER A 139 -12.07 24.88 -8.88
CA SER A 139 -13.09 24.01 -8.27
C SER A 139 -12.73 23.64 -6.84
N LEU A 140 -11.45 23.39 -6.54
CA LEU A 140 -10.97 23.13 -5.18
C LEU A 140 -11.14 24.34 -4.26
N LYS A 141 -10.90 25.56 -4.76
CA LYS A 141 -11.15 26.77 -4.00
C LYS A 141 -12.62 26.90 -3.63
N LEU A 142 -13.53 26.66 -4.58
CA LEU A 142 -14.97 26.73 -4.33
C LEU A 142 -15.46 25.61 -3.42
N LEU A 143 -14.91 24.39 -3.57
CA LEU A 143 -15.19 23.28 -2.65
C LEU A 143 -14.82 23.63 -1.23
N ARG A 144 -13.64 24.23 -1.03
CA ARG A 144 -13.19 24.67 0.29
C ARG A 144 -14.13 25.70 0.89
N GLU A 145 -14.53 26.71 0.12
CA GLU A 145 -15.48 27.74 0.57
C GLU A 145 -16.83 27.13 0.99
N LYS A 146 -17.32 26.13 0.25
CA LYS A 146 -18.61 25.47 0.55
C LYS A 146 -18.58 24.43 1.67
N LEU A 147 -17.41 23.90 2.01
CA LEU A 147 -17.22 22.87 3.04
C LEU A 147 -16.73 23.45 4.37
N GLU A 148 -16.25 24.70 4.38
CA GLU A 148 -15.92 25.47 5.59
C GLU A 148 -17.10 26.31 6.12
N GLU A 149 -18.24 26.34 5.40
CA GLU A 149 -19.55 26.89 5.84
C GLU A 149 -20.31 25.92 6.77
#